data_AF-A0A7W1DTJ1-F1
#
_entry.id   AF-A0A7W1DTJ1-F1
#
_cell.length_a   1.000
_cell.length_b   1.000
_cell.length_c   1.000
_cell.angle_alpha   90.00
_cell.angle_beta   90.00
_cell.angle_gamma   90.00
#
_symmetry.space_group_name_H-M   'P 1'
#
loop_
_entity.id
_entity.type
_entity.pdbx_description
1 polymer ?
#
loop_
_entity_poly.entity_id
_entity_poly.type
_entity_poly.pdbx_seq_one_letter_code
_entity_poly.pdbx_strand_id
1 'polypeptide(L)'
;MAEVMVNASRRVFIERQGRPEEVPGIMLDERNRKVAVKNIARALGEDVSEERPILDSRLPDGSRVAVVFPPCSVGGTTLTIRKFQTHFFTGEELVRIGTLTQELLVQLRAIIGGR
;
A
#
# COMPACT_ATOMS: atom_id res chain seq x y z
N MET A 1 -0.38 8.51 5.85
CA MET A 1 -0.73 7.34 5.01
C MET A 1 -1.55 6.38 5.85
N ALA A 2 -2.30 5.46 5.23
CA ALA A 2 -2.95 4.38 5.94
C ALA A 2 -2.71 3.10 5.15
N GLU A 3 -2.38 2.02 5.84
CA GLU A 3 -2.08 0.73 5.24
C GLU A 3 -3.02 -0.31 5.83
N VAL A 4 -3.58 -1.18 5.00
CA VAL A 4 -4.40 -2.32 5.43
C VAL A 4 -3.62 -3.57 5.11
N MET A 5 -3.39 -4.44 6.09
CA MET A 5 -2.60 -5.65 5.94
C MET A 5 -3.40 -6.85 6.43
N VAL A 6 -3.30 -7.95 5.69
CA VAL A 6 -3.83 -9.24 6.11
C VAL A 6 -2.72 -10.27 5.96
N ASN A 7 -2.35 -10.89 7.07
CA ASN A 7 -1.27 -11.87 7.10
C ASN A 7 -1.81 -13.31 7.07
N ALA A 8 -0.87 -14.27 6.99
CA ALA A 8 -1.16 -15.70 7.03
C ALA A 8 -1.88 -16.15 8.33
N SER A 9 -1.73 -15.41 9.43
CA SER A 9 -2.37 -15.73 10.72
C SER A 9 -3.86 -15.35 10.79
N ARG A 10 -4.48 -14.98 9.65
CA ARG A 10 -5.89 -14.54 9.52
C ARG A 10 -6.20 -13.19 10.15
N ARG A 11 -5.24 -12.57 10.83
CA ARG A 11 -5.39 -11.27 11.49
C ARG A 11 -5.32 -10.15 10.47
N VAL A 12 -6.15 -9.12 10.69
CA VAL A 12 -6.18 -7.89 9.91
C VAL A 12 -5.54 -6.77 10.73
N PHE A 13 -4.66 -6.01 10.09
CA PHE A 13 -3.99 -4.86 10.68
C PHE A 13 -4.28 -3.62 9.85
N ILE A 14 -4.34 -2.48 10.53
CA ILE A 14 -4.37 -1.17 9.91
C ILE A 14 -3.26 -0.30 10.47
N GLU A 15 -2.58 0.45 9.62
CA GLU A 15 -1.63 1.47 10.07
C GLU A 15 -2.38 2.73 10.47
N ARG A 16 -2.12 3.19 11.70
CA ARG A 16 -2.55 4.48 12.23
C ARG A 16 -1.33 5.21 12.79
N GLN A 17 -1.13 6.44 12.34
CA GLN A 17 -0.04 7.31 12.84
C GLN A 17 1.35 6.65 12.78
N GLY A 18 1.62 5.88 11.73
CA GLY A 18 2.88 5.18 11.51
C GLY A 18 3.04 3.87 12.27
N ARG A 19 1.99 3.39 12.95
CA ARG A 19 2.04 2.14 13.72
C ARG A 19 0.97 1.15 13.25
N PRO A 20 1.33 -0.12 13.01
CA PRO A 20 0.36 -1.16 12.71
C PRO A 20 -0.42 -1.53 13.98
N GLU A 21 -1.75 -1.48 13.89
CA GLU A 21 -2.69 -1.87 14.94
C GLU A 21 -3.56 -3.02 14.42
N GLU A 22 -3.70 -4.09 15.22
CA GLU A 22 -4.64 -5.17 14.90
C GLU A 22 -6.08 -4.65 15.00
N VAL A 23 -6.93 -5.04 14.05
CA VAL A 23 -8.36 -4.72 14.08
C VAL A 23 -9.10 -5.77 14.90
N PRO A 24 -9.60 -5.45 16.11
CA PRO A 24 -10.21 -6.46 16.99
C PRO A 24 -11.48 -7.03 16.37
N GLY A 25 -11.65 -8.34 16.47
CA GLY A 25 -12.85 -9.05 16.01
C GLY A 25 -12.96 -9.25 14.50
N ILE A 26 -11.99 -8.78 13.70
CA ILE A 26 -11.93 -9.06 12.27
C ILE A 26 -10.89 -10.14 12.00
N MET A 27 -11.34 -11.23 11.39
CA MET A 27 -10.48 -12.30 10.90
C MET A 27 -10.86 -12.66 9.47
N LEU A 28 -9.86 -12.96 8.64
CA LEU A 28 -10.05 -13.36 7.27
C LEU A 28 -9.35 -14.70 7.01
N ASP A 29 -10.13 -15.77 6.96
CA ASP A 29 -9.62 -17.10 6.67
C ASP A 29 -9.00 -17.22 5.26
N GLU A 30 -8.29 -18.31 5.01
CA GLU A 30 -7.59 -18.55 3.74
C GLU A 30 -8.52 -18.50 2.54
N ARG A 31 -9.70 -19.12 2.65
CA ARG A 31 -10.65 -19.23 1.54
C ARG A 31 -11.17 -17.85 1.17
N ASN A 32 -11.62 -17.09 2.16
CA ASN A 32 -12.13 -15.74 1.98
C ASN A 32 -11.03 -14.77 1.51
N ARG A 33 -9.79 -14.89 1.99
CA ARG A 33 -8.65 -14.12 1.46
C ARG A 33 -8.37 -14.42 0.00
N LYS A 34 -8.28 -15.71 -0.38
CA LYS A 34 -8.03 -16.09 -1.77
C LYS A 34 -9.13 -15.58 -2.70
N VAL A 35 -10.40 -15.63 -2.27
CA VAL A 35 -11.52 -15.06 -3.02
C VAL A 35 -11.39 -13.55 -3.16
N ALA A 36 -11.14 -12.83 -2.07
CA ALA A 36 -10.98 -11.37 -2.08
C ALA A 36 -9.85 -10.94 -3.03
N VAL A 37 -8.70 -11.60 -2.95
CA VAL A 37 -7.56 -11.31 -3.83
C VAL A 37 -7.88 -11.61 -5.28
N LYS A 38 -8.49 -12.77 -5.59
CA LYS A 38 -8.85 -13.12 -6.98
C LYS A 38 -9.84 -12.12 -7.56
N ASN A 39 -10.75 -11.58 -6.75
CA ASN A 39 -11.66 -10.53 -7.17
C ASN A 39 -10.93 -9.21 -7.46
N ILE A 40 -9.95 -8.84 -6.61
CA ILE A 40 -9.09 -7.67 -6.85
C ILE A 40 -8.32 -7.85 -8.16
N ALA A 41 -7.63 -8.98 -8.35
CA ALA A 41 -6.86 -9.26 -9.56
C ALA A 41 -7.73 -9.16 -10.83
N ARG A 42 -8.92 -9.80 -10.81
CA ARG A 42 -9.88 -9.71 -11.91
C ARG A 42 -10.33 -8.28 -12.20
N ALA A 43 -10.61 -7.49 -11.18
CA ALA A 43 -11.01 -6.09 -11.35
C ALA A 43 -9.89 -5.23 -11.97
N LEU A 44 -8.63 -5.64 -11.80
CA LEU A 44 -7.46 -5.00 -12.39
C LEU A 44 -7.06 -5.56 -13.75
N GLY A 45 -7.74 -6.61 -14.24
CA GLY A 45 -7.34 -7.33 -15.46
C GLY A 45 -6.05 -8.14 -15.29
N GLU A 46 -5.67 -8.43 -14.04
CA GLU A 46 -4.47 -9.17 -13.66
C GLU A 46 -4.84 -10.60 -13.22
N ASP A 47 -3.82 -11.46 -13.10
CA ASP A 47 -3.99 -12.82 -12.60
C ASP A 47 -3.01 -13.14 -11.47
N VAL A 48 -3.46 -13.94 -10.50
CA VAL A 48 -2.67 -14.38 -9.35
C VAL A 48 -3.10 -15.77 -8.91
N SER A 49 -2.12 -16.67 -8.82
CA SER A 49 -2.33 -18.10 -8.54
C SER A 49 -1.10 -18.68 -7.86
N GLU A 50 -1.13 -19.97 -7.53
CA GLU A 50 0.03 -20.70 -7.03
C GLU A 50 1.20 -20.74 -8.05
N GLU A 51 0.92 -20.67 -9.35
CA GLU A 51 1.92 -20.60 -10.44
C GLU A 51 2.43 -19.17 -10.66
N ARG A 52 1.59 -18.16 -10.40
CA ARG A 52 1.95 -16.73 -10.46
C ARG A 52 1.65 -16.08 -9.10
N PRO A 53 2.49 -16.34 -8.09
CA PRO A 53 2.12 -16.08 -6.70
C PRO A 53 2.25 -14.64 -6.25
N ILE A 54 2.77 -13.74 -7.08
CA ILE A 54 3.03 -12.35 -6.69
C ILE A 54 2.21 -11.43 -7.59
N LEU A 55 1.49 -10.50 -6.97
CA LEU A 55 0.78 -9.41 -7.63
C LEU A 55 1.16 -8.09 -6.96
N ASP A 56 1.69 -7.13 -7.72
CA ASP A 56 1.94 -5.74 -7.30
C ASP A 56 1.31 -4.84 -8.35
N SER A 57 0.26 -4.10 -7.97
CA SER A 57 -0.52 -3.31 -8.90
C SER A 57 -1.16 -2.10 -8.23
N ARG A 58 -1.92 -1.31 -9.00
CA ARG A 58 -2.55 -0.07 -8.54
C ARG A 58 -4.07 -0.15 -8.72
N LEU A 59 -4.79 0.08 -7.62
CA LEU A 59 -6.24 0.19 -7.60
C LEU A 59 -6.71 1.47 -8.34
N PRO A 60 -7.99 1.53 -8.79
CA PRO A 60 -8.52 2.71 -9.47
C PRO A 60 -8.45 4.01 -8.66
N ASP A 61 -8.43 3.93 -7.32
CA ASP A 61 -8.27 5.07 -6.43
C ASP A 61 -6.80 5.52 -6.25
N GLY A 62 -5.88 4.89 -6.98
CA GLY A 62 -4.43 5.13 -6.93
C GLY A 62 -3.70 4.34 -5.84
N SER A 63 -4.42 3.62 -4.97
CA SER A 63 -3.80 2.83 -3.89
C SER A 63 -2.98 1.70 -4.48
N ARG A 64 -1.89 1.32 -3.81
CA ARG A 64 -1.10 0.14 -4.22
C ARG A 64 -1.63 -1.09 -3.53
N VAL A 65 -1.71 -2.19 -4.26
CA VAL A 65 -2.04 -3.51 -3.72
C VAL A 65 -0.90 -4.47 -3.99
N ALA A 66 -0.45 -5.16 -2.95
CA ALA A 66 0.54 -6.21 -3.01
C ALA A 66 -0.05 -7.50 -2.44
N VAL A 67 0.09 -8.60 -3.16
CA VAL A 67 -0.37 -9.92 -2.75
C VAL A 67 0.71 -10.95 -2.98
N VAL A 68 0.87 -11.86 -2.02
CA VAL A 68 1.74 -13.03 -2.14
C VAL A 68 0.97 -14.31 -1.80
N PHE A 69 0.88 -15.25 -2.73
CA PHE A 69 0.33 -16.60 -2.56
C PHE A 69 1.43 -17.60 -2.12
N PRO A 70 1.05 -18.74 -1.52
CA PRO A 70 1.92 -19.90 -1.45
C PRO A 70 2.39 -20.33 -2.86
N PRO A 71 3.65 -20.79 -3.02
CA PRO A 71 4.63 -21.09 -1.97
C PRO A 71 5.44 -19.89 -1.48
N CYS A 72 5.33 -18.72 -2.13
CA CYS A 72 6.14 -17.54 -1.79
C CYS A 72 5.78 -16.91 -0.43
N SER A 73 4.58 -17.19 0.09
CA SER A 73 4.15 -16.78 1.42
C SER A 73 4.03 -17.97 2.36
N VAL A 74 4.83 -17.98 3.43
CA VAL A 74 4.80 -19.03 4.45
C VAL A 74 3.54 -18.86 5.31
N GLY A 75 2.71 -19.90 5.36
CA GLY A 75 1.50 -19.94 6.19
C GLY A 75 0.20 -19.52 5.50
N GLY A 76 0.24 -19.07 4.24
CA GLY A 76 -0.96 -18.75 3.46
C GLY A 76 -0.85 -17.42 2.71
N THR A 77 -1.86 -17.09 1.91
CA THR A 77 -1.88 -15.85 1.10
C THR A 77 -1.77 -14.60 1.97
N THR A 78 -0.94 -13.62 1.63
CA THR A 78 -0.86 -12.32 2.30
C THR A 78 -1.32 -11.20 1.37
N LEU A 79 -1.87 -10.14 1.93
CA LEU A 79 -2.39 -8.98 1.19
C LEU A 79 -2.02 -7.71 1.94
N THR A 80 -1.54 -6.71 1.22
CA THR A 80 -1.29 -5.37 1.72
C THR A 80 -1.85 -4.35 0.75
N ILE A 81 -2.66 -3.42 1.27
CA ILE A 81 -3.18 -2.27 0.53
C ILE A 81 -2.62 -1.00 1.15
N ARG A 82 -1.80 -0.30 0.39
CA ARG A 82 -1.21 0.99 0.74
C ARG A 82 -2.08 2.08 0.15
N LYS A 83 -2.90 2.72 0.98
CA LYS A 83 -3.83 3.76 0.53
C LYS A 83 -3.07 4.91 -0.12
N PHE A 84 -3.56 5.34 -1.27
CA PHE A 84 -3.03 6.53 -1.92
C PHE A 84 -3.26 7.74 -1.02
N GLN A 85 -2.21 8.52 -0.78
CA GLN A 85 -2.32 9.73 0.01
C GLN A 85 -2.80 10.86 -0.90
N THR A 86 -3.93 11.46 -0.56
CA THR A 86 -4.50 12.61 -1.28
C THR A 86 -3.83 13.94 -0.91
N HIS A 87 -3.17 14.00 0.24
CA HIS A 87 -2.44 15.18 0.69
C HIS A 87 -1.00 15.17 0.18
N PHE A 88 -0.73 16.03 -0.80
CA PHE A 88 0.63 16.34 -1.25
C PHE A 88 1.15 17.52 -0.44
N PHE A 89 2.35 17.39 0.11
CA PHE A 89 3.02 18.51 0.76
C PHE A 89 3.45 19.55 -0.28
N THR A 90 3.12 20.81 -0.02
CA THR A 90 3.74 21.94 -0.70
C THR A 90 5.21 22.05 -0.32
N GLY A 91 6.00 22.75 -1.15
CA GLY A 91 7.41 23.00 -0.84
C GLY A 91 7.56 23.73 0.50
N GLU A 92 6.70 24.69 0.77
CA GLU A 92 6.63 25.46 2.02
C GLU A 92 6.35 24.56 3.22
N GLU A 93 5.42 23.61 3.10
CA GLU A 93 5.15 22.67 4.18
C GLU A 93 6.33 21.74 4.45
N LEU A 94 7.04 21.29 3.41
CA LEU A 94 8.26 20.50 3.54
C LEU A 94 9.37 21.27 4.28
N VAL A 95 9.48 22.58 4.05
CA VAL A 95 10.38 23.46 4.81
C VAL A 95 9.93 23.58 6.26
N ARG A 96 8.64 23.81 6.49
CA ARG A 96 8.06 23.95 7.84
C ARG A 96 8.25 22.71 8.70
N ILE A 97 8.17 21.51 8.13
CA ILE A 97 8.40 20.24 8.85
C ILE A 97 9.89 19.82 8.87
N GLY A 98 10.80 20.66 8.37
CA GLY A 98 12.25 20.43 8.40
C GLY A 98 12.74 19.35 7.43
N THR A 99 11.90 18.91 6.48
CA THR A 99 12.30 17.94 5.44
C THR A 99 13.16 18.59 4.35
N LEU A 100 12.93 19.88 4.07
CA LEU A 100 13.74 20.69 3.15
C LEU A 100 14.24 21.95 3.86
N THR A 101 15.38 22.49 3.41
CA THR A 101 15.75 23.86 3.76
C THR A 101 15.10 24.84 2.79
N GLN A 102 14.90 26.08 3.24
CA GLN A 102 14.39 27.14 2.38
C GLN A 102 15.30 27.37 1.17
N GLU A 103 16.62 27.27 1.35
CA GLU A 103 17.62 27.40 0.29
C GLU A 103 17.46 26.31 -0.78
N LEU A 104 17.32 25.05 -0.36
CA LEU A 104 17.14 23.93 -1.28
C LEU A 104 15.82 24.06 -2.06
N LEU A 105 14.74 24.53 -1.42
CA LEU A 105 13.48 24.79 -2.11
C LEU A 105 13.63 25.85 -3.22
N VAL A 106 14.39 26.92 -2.97
CA VAL A 106 14.66 27.96 -3.98
C VAL A 106 15.46 27.38 -5.14
N GLN A 107 16.50 26.60 -4.86
CA GLN A 107 17.31 25.95 -5.91
C GLN A 107 16.47 24.99 -6.76
N LEU A 108 15.63 24.15 -6.14
CA LEU A 108 14.75 23.22 -6.85
C LEU A 108 13.76 23.96 -7.77
N ARG A 109 13.19 25.07 -7.30
CA ARG A 109 12.29 25.91 -8.11
C ARG A 109 12.99 26.52 -9.32
N ALA A 110 14.22 27.01 -9.15
CA ALA A 110 15.00 27.57 -10.25
C ALA A 110 15.33 26.52 -11.31
N ILE A 111 15.66 25.28 -10.90
CA ILE A 111 15.96 24.17 -11.82
C ILE A 111 14.71 23.73 -12.58
N ILE A 112 13.56 23.60 -11.90
CA ILE A 112 12.31 23.11 -12.51
C ILE A 112 11.64 24.19 -13.37
N GLY A 113 11.69 25.45 -12.94
CA GLY A 113 11.09 26.60 -13.63
C GLY A 113 11.94 27.17 -14.76
N GLY A 114 13.17 26.70 -14.95
CA GLY A 114 14.08 27.11 -16.04
C GLY A 114 13.82 26.39 -17.37
N ARG A 115 12.57 26.03 -17.67
CA ARG A 115 12.13 25.46 -18.95
C ARG A 115 11.21 26.41 -19.68
#